data_AF-A0A536P2L9-F1
#
_entry.id   AF-A0A536P2L9-F1
#
_cell.length_a   1.000
_cell.length_b   1.000
_cell.length_c   1.000
_cell.angle_alpha   90.00
_cell.angle_beta   90.00
_cell.angle_gamma   90.00
#
_symmetry.space_group_name_H-M   'P 1'
#
loop_
_entity.id
_entity.type
_entity.pdbx_description
1 polymer ?
#
loop_
_entity_poly.entity_id
_entity_poly.type
_entity_poly.pdbx_seq_one_letter_code
_entity_poly.pdbx_strand_id
1 'polypeptide(L)'
;MTGLARVGLVASRELSAERRQPDGAVAAVTFVAVLVLLESLVVGPSRARDATVAAALFWIALAFAAIVVAMRSFDRELDDDALDALVVLPGGRDALFGGKVLALAATLGLVALVGGVLSLVLLDLPLALPVHVVLVVVLGVVALAPVVVVDVVLALRLRARAALVPILALPVL
;
A
#
# COMPACT_ATOMS: atom_id res chain seq x y z
N MET A 1 -2.52 -26.17 -13.92
CA MET A 1 -2.10 -24.75 -13.83
C MET A 1 -0.96 -24.66 -12.84
N THR A 2 0.14 -23.98 -13.20
CA THR A 2 1.28 -23.74 -12.29
C THR A 2 0.89 -22.76 -11.18
N GLY A 3 1.59 -22.79 -10.03
CA GLY A 3 1.30 -21.90 -8.89
C GLY A 3 1.35 -20.41 -9.27
N LEU A 4 2.32 -20.01 -10.09
CA LEU A 4 2.48 -18.64 -10.58
C LEU A 4 1.29 -18.17 -11.43
N ALA A 5 0.71 -19.04 -12.24
CA ALA A 5 -0.47 -18.69 -13.05
C ALA A 5 -1.69 -18.39 -12.16
N ARG A 6 -1.83 -19.09 -11.03
CA ARG A 6 -2.91 -18.84 -10.07
C ARG A 6 -2.72 -17.51 -9.34
N VAL A 7 -1.50 -17.23 -8.91
CA VAL A 7 -1.12 -15.95 -8.31
C VAL A 7 -1.45 -14.79 -9.25
N GLY A 8 -1.06 -14.89 -10.53
CA GLY A 8 -1.37 -13.87 -11.53
C GLY A 8 -2.87 -13.66 -11.75
N LEU A 9 -3.66 -14.73 -11.74
CA LEU A 9 -5.12 -14.63 -11.88
C LEU A 9 -5.75 -13.92 -10.69
N VAL A 10 -5.38 -14.30 -9.46
CA VAL A 10 -5.86 -13.62 -8.25
C VAL A 10 -5.46 -12.14 -8.28
N ALA A 11 -4.20 -11.82 -8.59
CA ALA A 11 -3.75 -10.43 -8.71
C ALA A 11 -4.55 -9.64 -9.76
N SER A 12 -4.81 -10.25 -10.92
CA SER A 12 -5.59 -9.59 -11.98
C SER A 12 -7.04 -9.35 -11.58
N ARG A 13 -7.64 -10.27 -10.80
CA ARG A 13 -8.97 -10.12 -10.23
C ARG A 13 -8.99 -8.96 -9.24
N GLU A 14 -8.06 -8.95 -8.29
CA GLU A 14 -7.93 -7.89 -7.28
C GLU A 14 -7.78 -6.50 -7.92
N LEU A 15 -6.85 -6.36 -8.87
CA LEU A 15 -6.66 -5.09 -9.58
C LEU A 15 -7.88 -4.68 -10.41
N SER A 16 -8.62 -5.65 -10.96
CA SER A 16 -9.86 -5.36 -11.69
C SER A 16 -10.97 -4.90 -10.74
N ALA A 17 -11.05 -5.48 -9.54
CA ALA A 17 -11.99 -5.05 -8.51
C ALA A 17 -11.65 -3.62 -8.04
N GLU A 18 -10.38 -3.35 -7.74
CA GLU A 18 -9.92 -2.02 -7.33
C GLU A 18 -10.15 -0.97 -8.43
N ARG A 19 -9.95 -1.31 -9.70
CA ARG A 19 -10.26 -0.39 -10.82
C ARG A 19 -11.75 -0.06 -10.96
N ARG A 20 -12.64 -1.01 -10.63
CA ARG A 20 -14.10 -0.82 -10.72
C ARG A 20 -14.63 -0.01 -9.55
N GLN A 21 -14.09 -0.22 -8.36
CA GLN A 21 -14.44 0.49 -7.13
C GLN A 21 -13.16 0.91 -6.39
N PRO A 22 -12.56 2.04 -6.77
CA PRO A 22 -11.23 2.44 -6.30
C PRO A 22 -11.22 3.04 -4.90
N ASP A 23 -12.08 2.56 -4.00
CA ASP A 23 -12.23 3.12 -2.64
C ASP A 23 -10.92 3.06 -1.85
N GLY A 24 -10.13 1.99 -2.01
CA GLY A 24 -8.83 1.82 -1.36
C GLY A 24 -7.78 2.75 -1.96
N ALA A 25 -7.62 2.72 -3.28
CA ALA A 25 -6.67 3.55 -4.00
C ALA A 25 -6.95 5.05 -3.84
N VAL A 26 -8.22 5.46 -3.95
CA VAL A 26 -8.64 6.86 -3.75
C VAL A 26 -8.38 7.30 -2.32
N ALA A 27 -8.72 6.49 -1.32
CA ALA A 27 -8.43 6.82 0.08
C ALA A 27 -6.92 6.98 0.33
N ALA A 28 -6.10 6.07 -0.22
CA ALA A 28 -4.65 6.13 -0.09
C ALA A 28 -4.03 7.33 -0.80
N VAL A 29 -4.42 7.61 -2.05
CA VAL A 29 -3.96 8.79 -2.78
C VAL A 29 -4.38 10.07 -2.07
N THR A 30 -5.62 10.14 -1.60
CA THR A 30 -6.13 11.30 -0.85
C THR A 30 -5.32 11.51 0.42
N PHE A 31 -5.06 10.43 1.18
CA PHE A 31 -4.26 10.48 2.40
C PHE A 31 -2.85 11.00 2.14
N VAL A 32 -2.15 10.44 1.13
CA VAL A 32 -0.80 10.88 0.77
C VAL A 32 -0.80 12.33 0.29
N ALA A 33 -1.76 12.73 -0.54
CA ALA A 33 -1.86 14.10 -1.03
C ALA A 33 -2.09 15.11 0.12
N VAL A 34 -2.99 14.79 1.05
CA VAL A 34 -3.23 15.61 2.24
C VAL A 34 -1.99 15.66 3.12
N LEU A 35 -1.27 14.55 3.31
CA LEU A 35 -0.07 14.54 4.13
C LEU A 35 1.05 15.41 3.53
N VAL A 36 1.28 15.32 2.21
CA VAL A 36 2.25 16.17 1.50
C VAL A 36 1.84 17.65 1.56
N LEU A 37 0.55 17.94 1.45
CA LEU A 37 0.05 19.30 1.61
C LEU A 37 0.30 19.81 3.04
N LEU A 38 0.01 19.00 4.06
CA LEU A 38 0.27 19.34 5.45
C LEU A 38 1.77 19.53 5.71
N GLU A 39 2.63 18.71 5.11
CA GLU A 39 4.08 18.87 5.16
C GLU A 39 4.49 20.25 4.62
N SER A 40 3.99 20.63 3.44
CA SER A 40 4.28 21.91 2.81
C SER A 40 3.83 23.11 3.67
N LEU A 41 2.72 22.98 4.40
CA LEU A 41 2.11 24.09 5.14
C LEU A 41 2.57 24.19 6.61
N VAL A 42 2.75 23.06 7.27
CA VAL A 42 2.97 22.99 8.73
C VAL A 42 4.45 23.01 9.09
N VAL A 43 5.29 22.31 8.33
CA VAL A 43 6.73 22.17 8.63
C VAL A 43 7.50 23.46 8.29
N GLY A 44 6.93 24.30 7.42
CA GLY A 44 7.52 25.55 6.93
C GLY A 44 8.50 25.30 5.77
N PRO A 45 8.61 26.24 4.81
CA PRO A 45 9.29 26.00 3.53
C PRO A 45 10.78 25.64 3.66
N SER A 46 11.45 26.04 4.74
CA SER A 46 12.87 25.74 4.98
C SER A 46 13.13 24.34 5.55
N ARG A 47 12.23 23.78 6.37
CA ARG A 47 12.37 22.41 6.91
C ARG A 47 11.70 21.35 6.02
N ALA A 48 10.63 21.70 5.32
CA ALA A 48 9.95 20.78 4.40
C ALA A 48 10.81 20.45 3.16
N ARG A 49 11.82 21.29 2.87
CA ARG A 49 12.84 21.06 1.84
C ARG A 49 13.98 20.15 2.29
N ASP A 50 14.03 19.78 3.57
CA ASP A 50 15.02 18.82 4.05
C ASP A 50 14.66 17.44 3.47
N ALA A 51 15.56 16.91 2.63
CA ALA A 51 15.38 15.62 1.98
C ALA A 51 15.17 14.47 2.97
N THR A 52 15.71 14.58 4.19
CA THR A 52 15.55 13.57 5.24
C THR A 52 14.12 13.57 5.79
N VAL A 53 13.55 14.76 6.00
CA VAL A 53 12.18 14.93 6.50
C VAL A 53 11.18 14.48 5.45
N ALA A 54 11.35 14.93 4.21
CA ALA A 54 10.47 14.55 3.11
C ALA A 54 10.51 13.04 2.83
N ALA A 55 11.69 12.42 2.88
CA ALA A 55 11.82 10.97 2.73
C ALA A 55 11.10 10.23 3.88
N ALA A 56 11.28 10.66 5.12
CA ALA A 56 10.63 10.04 6.27
C ALA A 56 9.10 10.14 6.18
N LEU A 57 8.58 11.33 5.87
CA LEU A 57 7.14 11.55 5.74
C LEU A 57 6.55 10.78 4.54
N PHE A 58 7.27 10.70 3.42
CA PHE A 58 6.88 9.88 2.27
C PHE A 58 6.71 8.40 2.65
N TRP A 59 7.68 7.83 3.38
CA TRP A 59 7.59 6.42 3.80
C TRP A 59 6.49 6.17 4.82
N ILE A 60 6.29 7.09 5.78
CA ILE A 60 5.15 7.03 6.71
C ILE A 60 3.84 7.07 5.94
N ALA A 61 3.72 7.97 4.96
CA ALA A 61 2.54 8.08 4.12
C ALA A 61 2.23 6.75 3.42
N LEU A 62 3.28 6.13 2.87
CA LEU A 62 3.19 4.91 2.10
C LEU A 62 2.85 3.69 2.96
N ALA A 63 3.38 3.60 4.19
CA ALA A 63 3.03 2.56 5.15
C ALA A 63 1.54 2.61 5.52
N PHE A 64 1.02 3.81 5.84
CA PHE A 64 -0.40 4.00 6.11
C PHE A 64 -1.27 3.73 4.88
N ALA A 65 -0.86 4.19 3.69
CA ALA A 65 -1.54 3.89 2.45
C ALA A 65 -1.65 2.38 2.20
N ALA A 66 -0.58 1.62 2.44
CA ALA A 66 -0.58 0.17 2.30
C ALA A 66 -1.62 -0.48 3.21
N ILE A 67 -1.68 -0.05 4.48
CA ILE A 67 -2.67 -0.54 5.45
C ILE A 67 -4.10 -0.25 4.98
N VAL A 68 -4.38 0.98 4.53
CA VAL A 68 -5.71 1.39 4.06
C VAL A 68 -6.15 0.57 2.84
N VAL A 69 -5.28 0.44 1.83
CA VAL A 69 -5.59 -0.35 0.62
C VAL A 69 -5.81 -1.82 0.98
N ALA A 70 -4.94 -2.39 1.81
CA ALA A 70 -5.04 -3.79 2.19
C ALA A 70 -6.33 -4.08 2.96
N MET A 71 -6.68 -3.25 3.95
CA MET A 71 -7.94 -3.37 4.70
C MET A 71 -9.16 -3.32 3.77
N ARG A 72 -9.21 -2.35 2.85
CA ARG A 72 -10.32 -2.22 1.88
C ARG A 72 -10.41 -3.43 0.94
N SER A 73 -9.28 -3.96 0.48
CA SER A 73 -9.25 -5.19 -0.33
C SER A 73 -9.84 -6.37 0.45
N PHE A 74 -9.43 -6.57 1.72
CA PHE A 74 -9.98 -7.65 2.54
C PHE A 74 -11.44 -7.47 2.94
N ASP A 75 -11.90 -6.25 3.20
CA ASP A 75 -13.30 -5.99 3.53
C ASP A 75 -14.23 -6.43 2.40
N ARG A 76 -13.90 -6.10 1.14
CA ARG A 76 -14.67 -6.55 -0.04
C ARG A 76 -14.75 -8.08 -0.14
N GLU A 77 -13.66 -8.75 0.21
CA GLU A 77 -13.52 -10.20 0.13
C GLU A 77 -14.28 -10.94 1.24
N LEU A 78 -14.43 -10.29 2.40
CA LEU A 78 -15.28 -10.73 3.50
C LEU A 78 -16.77 -10.55 3.18
N ASP A 79 -17.12 -9.44 2.52
CA ASP A 79 -18.51 -9.16 2.13
C ASP A 79 -19.02 -10.15 1.07
N ASP A 80 -18.14 -10.64 0.19
CA ASP A 80 -18.46 -11.58 -0.90
C ASP A 80 -18.35 -13.07 -0.52
N ASP A 81 -18.05 -13.41 0.75
CA ASP A 81 -17.71 -14.78 1.23
C ASP A 81 -16.61 -15.48 0.37
N ALA A 82 -15.83 -14.70 -0.38
CA ALA A 82 -14.89 -15.20 -1.38
C ALA A 82 -13.64 -15.83 -0.74
N LEU A 83 -13.27 -15.37 0.45
CA LEU A 83 -12.10 -15.85 1.19
C LEU A 83 -12.24 -17.34 1.54
N ASP A 84 -13.38 -17.73 2.10
CA ASP A 84 -13.59 -19.12 2.54
C ASP A 84 -13.62 -20.06 1.33
N ALA A 85 -14.21 -19.64 0.21
CA ALA A 85 -14.21 -20.40 -1.05
C ALA A 85 -12.80 -20.59 -1.63
N LEU A 86 -11.96 -19.55 -1.61
CA LEU A 86 -10.59 -19.60 -2.13
C LEU A 86 -9.67 -20.46 -1.27
N VAL A 87 -9.83 -20.42 0.06
CA VAL A 87 -8.97 -21.17 0.99
C VAL A 87 -9.18 -22.69 0.89
N VAL A 88 -10.39 -23.13 0.52
CA VAL A 88 -10.73 -24.55 0.34
C VAL A 88 -10.15 -25.14 -0.96
N LEU A 89 -9.83 -24.31 -1.95
CA LEU A 89 -9.22 -24.78 -3.19
C LEU A 89 -7.78 -25.27 -2.98
N PRO A 90 -7.37 -26.37 -3.64
CA PRO A 90 -6.00 -26.86 -3.54
C PRO A 90 -4.99 -25.84 -4.10
N GLY A 91 -4.11 -25.34 -3.24
CA GLY A 91 -3.15 -24.26 -3.55
C GLY A 91 -3.79 -22.86 -3.59
N GLY A 92 -5.00 -22.69 -3.06
CA GLY A 92 -5.69 -21.41 -2.99
C GLY A 92 -5.06 -20.42 -2.01
N ARG A 93 -4.46 -20.90 -0.90
CA ARG A 93 -3.77 -20.05 0.09
C ARG A 93 -2.55 -19.33 -0.49
N ASP A 94 -1.69 -20.06 -1.19
CA ASP A 94 -0.49 -19.47 -1.83
C ASP A 94 -0.87 -18.51 -2.96
N ALA A 95 -1.90 -18.86 -3.72
CA ALA A 95 -2.45 -18.01 -4.77
C ALA A 95 -3.08 -16.73 -4.21
N LEU A 96 -3.80 -16.83 -3.09
CA LEU A 96 -4.42 -15.70 -2.38
C LEU A 96 -3.35 -14.77 -1.83
N PHE A 97 -2.38 -15.30 -1.08
CA PHE A 97 -1.29 -14.51 -0.52
C PHE A 97 -0.48 -13.82 -1.62
N GLY A 98 0.05 -14.59 -2.57
CA GLY A 98 0.87 -14.03 -3.65
C GLY A 98 0.09 -13.05 -4.52
N GLY A 99 -1.17 -13.37 -4.84
CA GLY A 99 -2.02 -12.52 -5.65
C GLY A 99 -2.31 -11.18 -4.96
N LYS A 100 -2.61 -11.22 -3.66
CA LYS A 100 -2.90 -10.01 -2.89
C LYS A 100 -1.65 -9.15 -2.66
N VAL A 101 -0.50 -9.77 -2.40
CA VAL A 101 0.78 -9.04 -2.31
C VAL A 101 1.09 -8.33 -3.61
N LEU A 102 0.94 -8.99 -4.76
CA LEU A 102 1.18 -8.36 -6.07
C LEU A 102 0.19 -7.23 -6.38
N ALA A 103 -1.10 -7.44 -6.09
CA ALA A 103 -2.12 -6.43 -6.31
C ALA A 103 -1.92 -5.21 -5.39
N LEU A 104 -1.58 -5.43 -4.12
CA LEU A 104 -1.24 -4.37 -3.18
C LEU A 104 0.01 -3.61 -3.63
N ALA A 105 1.09 -4.31 -3.99
CA ALA A 105 2.32 -3.67 -4.47
C ALA A 105 2.08 -2.83 -5.73
N ALA A 106 1.27 -3.31 -6.67
CA ALA A 106 0.92 -2.55 -7.88
C ALA A 106 0.11 -1.28 -7.55
N THR A 107 -0.91 -1.38 -6.70
CA THR A 107 -1.70 -0.23 -6.24
C THR A 107 -0.83 0.75 -5.45
N LEU A 108 0.04 0.25 -4.57
CA LEU A 108 0.95 1.06 -3.78
C LEU A 108 2.00 1.75 -4.65
N GLY A 109 2.43 1.13 -5.75
CA GLY A 109 3.30 1.77 -6.75
C GLY A 109 2.65 2.99 -7.40
N LEU A 110 1.35 2.93 -7.70
CA LEU A 110 0.59 4.10 -8.16
C LEU A 110 0.54 5.20 -7.09
N VAL A 111 0.25 4.82 -5.84
CA VAL A 111 0.22 5.76 -4.71
C VAL A 111 1.59 6.41 -4.49
N ALA A 112 2.67 5.63 -4.54
CA ALA A 112 4.04 6.09 -4.43
C ALA A 112 4.42 7.05 -5.56
N LEU A 113 3.98 6.78 -6.79
CA LEU A 113 4.19 7.66 -7.93
C LEU A 113 3.49 9.01 -7.71
N VAL A 114 2.21 9.00 -7.34
CA VAL A 114 1.45 10.22 -7.09
C VAL A 114 2.05 11.01 -5.93
N GLY A 115 2.31 10.35 -4.81
CA GLY A 115 2.93 10.96 -3.62
C GLY A 115 4.29 11.55 -3.92
N GLY A 116 5.15 10.80 -4.61
CA GLY A 116 6.49 11.25 -4.98
C GLY A 116 6.43 12.46 -5.89
N VAL A 117 5.59 12.45 -6.93
CA VAL A 117 5.42 13.61 -7.82
C VAL A 117 4.91 14.83 -7.03
N LEU A 118 3.92 14.65 -6.15
CA LEU A 118 3.42 15.74 -5.32
C LEU A 118 4.51 16.30 -4.41
N SER A 119 5.26 15.45 -3.70
CA SER A 119 6.36 15.89 -2.84
C SER A 119 7.42 16.67 -3.62
N LEU A 120 7.82 16.17 -4.79
CA LEU A 120 8.82 16.85 -5.62
C LEU A 120 8.37 18.23 -6.08
N VAL A 121 7.11 18.36 -6.51
CA VAL A 121 6.57 19.61 -7.05
C VAL A 121 6.22 20.61 -5.95
N LEU A 122 5.54 20.17 -4.87
CA LEU A 122 5.10 21.09 -3.80
C LEU A 122 6.25 21.53 -2.91
N LEU A 123 7.24 20.67 -2.68
CA LEU A 123 8.35 20.95 -1.77
C LEU A 123 9.61 21.45 -2.47
N ASP A 124 9.67 21.39 -3.81
CA ASP A 124 10.84 21.80 -4.61
C ASP A 124 12.12 21.06 -4.18
N LEU A 125 12.02 19.74 -4.08
CA LEU A 125 13.10 18.88 -3.56
C LEU A 125 14.21 18.66 -4.60
N PRO A 126 15.48 18.81 -4.23
CA PRO A 126 16.60 18.52 -5.12
C PRO A 126 16.75 17.01 -5.34
N LEU A 127 16.57 16.56 -6.59
CA LEU A 127 16.78 15.16 -7.00
C LEU A 127 18.19 14.95 -7.57
N ALA A 128 19.12 14.50 -6.73
CA ALA A 128 20.48 14.19 -7.19
C ALA A 128 20.56 12.86 -7.96
N LEU A 129 19.85 11.82 -7.50
CA LEU A 129 19.97 10.45 -7.99
C LEU A 129 18.59 9.83 -8.32
N PRO A 130 17.90 10.28 -9.40
CA PRO A 130 16.52 9.90 -9.68
C PRO A 130 16.35 8.38 -9.87
N VAL A 131 17.30 7.71 -10.52
CA VAL A 131 17.26 6.25 -10.72
C VAL A 131 17.35 5.49 -9.38
N HIS A 132 18.19 5.96 -8.46
CA HIS A 132 18.34 5.33 -7.14
C HIS A 132 17.08 5.53 -6.31
N VAL A 133 16.45 6.71 -6.38
CA VAL A 133 15.17 6.98 -5.71
C VAL A 133 14.10 6.04 -6.23
N VAL A 134 13.95 5.90 -7.55
CA VAL A 134 12.98 4.97 -8.15
C VAL A 134 13.25 3.53 -7.69
N LEU A 135 14.51 3.08 -7.69
CA LEU A 135 14.88 1.75 -7.24
C LEU A 135 14.49 1.52 -5.77
N VAL A 136 14.83 2.45 -4.88
CA VAL A 136 14.54 2.37 -3.45
C VAL A 136 13.03 2.36 -3.19
N VAL A 137 12.27 3.19 -3.91
CA VAL A 137 10.81 3.22 -3.83
C VAL A 137 10.20 1.89 -4.29
N VAL A 138 10.65 1.35 -5.43
CA VAL A 138 10.17 0.06 -5.94
C VAL A 138 10.48 -1.07 -4.95
N LEU A 139 11.70 -1.13 -4.42
CA LEU A 139 12.09 -2.14 -3.45
C LEU A 139 11.26 -2.03 -2.17
N GLY A 140 11.06 -0.82 -1.64
CA GLY A 140 10.26 -0.63 -0.44
C GLY A 140 8.78 -0.93 -0.67
N VAL A 141 8.19 -0.59 -1.82
CA VAL A 141 6.82 -0.98 -2.18
C VAL A 141 6.65 -2.50 -2.19
N VAL A 142 7.61 -3.21 -2.79
CA VAL A 142 7.61 -4.68 -2.85
C VAL A 142 7.80 -5.29 -1.46
N ALA A 143 8.60 -4.67 -0.59
CA ALA A 143 8.84 -5.14 0.77
C ALA A 143 7.68 -4.86 1.73
N LEU A 144 6.99 -3.72 1.58
CA LEU A 144 5.85 -3.32 2.42
C LEU A 144 4.65 -4.25 2.23
N ALA A 145 4.35 -4.62 0.98
CA ALA A 145 3.15 -5.39 0.64
C ALA A 145 3.01 -6.72 1.41
N PRO A 146 4.01 -7.62 1.48
CA PRO A 146 3.87 -8.87 2.23
C PRO A 146 3.69 -8.67 3.73
N VAL A 147 4.40 -7.71 4.34
CA VAL A 147 4.29 -7.43 5.78
C VAL A 147 2.85 -7.01 6.11
N VAL A 148 2.35 -6.00 5.39
CA VAL A 148 1.00 -5.47 5.61
C VAL A 148 -0.08 -6.52 5.34
N VAL A 149 0.05 -7.34 4.30
CA VAL A 149 -0.91 -8.41 4.02
C VAL A 149 -0.98 -9.41 5.19
N VAL A 150 0.17 -9.81 5.74
CA VAL A 150 0.21 -10.72 6.90
C VAL A 150 -0.47 -10.09 8.11
N ASP A 151 -0.13 -8.84 8.45
CA ASP A 151 -0.70 -8.16 9.62
C ASP A 151 -2.22 -7.97 9.50
N VAL A 152 -2.71 -7.60 8.31
CA VAL A 152 -4.15 -7.50 8.08
C VAL A 152 -4.81 -8.86 8.25
N VAL A 153 -4.24 -9.93 7.69
CA VAL A 153 -4.78 -11.29 7.82
C VAL A 153 -4.88 -11.72 9.29
N LEU A 154 -3.83 -11.47 10.08
CA LEU A 154 -3.82 -11.78 11.50
C LEU A 154 -4.90 -11.00 12.27
N ALA A 155 -5.17 -9.76 11.86
CA ALA A 155 -6.16 -8.89 12.48
C ALA A 155 -7.60 -9.08 11.95
N LEU A 156 -7.82 -9.84 10.86
CA LEU A 156 -9.12 -9.91 10.15
C LEU A 156 -10.32 -10.18 11.06
N ARG A 157 -10.16 -11.10 12.03
CA ARG A 157 -11.25 -11.55 12.92
C ARG A 157 -11.36 -10.74 14.22
N LEU A 158 -10.56 -9.68 14.37
CA LEU A 158 -10.55 -8.86 15.57
C LEU A 158 -11.60 -7.73 15.45
N ARG A 159 -12.31 -7.46 16.55
CA ARG A 159 -13.37 -6.42 16.60
C ARG A 159 -12.83 -5.00 16.31
N ALA A 160 -11.56 -4.75 16.62
CA ALA A 160 -10.91 -3.46 16.43
C ALA A 160 -9.83 -3.49 15.33
N ARG A 161 -10.00 -4.31 14.27
CA ARG A 161 -8.99 -4.52 13.23
C ARG A 161 -8.42 -3.22 12.63
N ALA A 162 -9.27 -2.22 12.41
CA ALA A 162 -8.86 -0.93 11.84
C ALA A 162 -7.82 -0.18 12.69
N ALA A 163 -7.88 -0.35 14.02
CA ALA A 163 -6.89 0.22 14.94
C ALA A 163 -5.71 -0.73 15.19
N LEU A 164 -5.95 -2.04 15.16
CA LEU A 164 -4.94 -3.05 15.48
C LEU A 164 -3.93 -3.25 14.36
N VAL A 165 -4.32 -3.15 13.09
CA VAL A 165 -3.39 -3.33 11.97
C VAL A 165 -2.23 -2.33 12.01
N PRO A 166 -2.45 -1.00 12.16
CA PRO A 166 -1.35 -0.07 12.33
C PRO A 166 -0.48 -0.36 13.55
N ILE A 167 -1.08 -0.77 14.68
CA ILE A 167 -0.35 -1.07 15.92
C ILE A 167 0.57 -2.29 15.74
N LEU A 168 0.17 -3.26 14.91
CA LEU A 168 0.96 -4.46 14.64
C LEU A 168 2.00 -4.22 13.53
N ALA A 169 1.59 -3.58 12.45
CA ALA A 169 2.44 -3.40 11.26
C ALA A 169 3.52 -2.33 11.46
N LEU A 170 3.17 -1.16 12.01
CA LEU A 170 4.11 -0.02 12.06
C LEU A 170 5.38 -0.26 12.89
N PRO A 171 5.36 -0.99 14.02
CA PRO A 171 6.60 -1.31 14.75
C PRO A 171 7.54 -2.27 14.02
N VAL A 172 7.01 -3.04 13.07
CA VAL A 172 7.77 -4.02 12.28
C VAL A 172 8.38 -3.38 11.02
N LEU A 173 7.76 -2.29 10.54
CA LEU A 173 8.20 -1.50 9.39
C LEU A 173 9.29 -0.48 9.76
#